data_AF-A0A962WXF9-F1
#
_entry.id   AF-A0A962WXF9-F1
#
_cell.length_a   1.000
_cell.length_b   1.000
_cell.length_c   1.000
_cell.angle_alpha   90.00
_cell.angle_beta   90.00
_cell.angle_gamma   90.00
#
_symmetry.space_group_name_H-M   'P 1'
#
loop_
_entity.id
_entity.type
_entity.pdbx_description
1 polymer ?
#
loop_
_entity_poly.entity_id
_entity_poly.type
_entity_poly.pdbx_seq_one_letter_code
_entity_poly.pdbx_strand_id
1 'polypeptide(L)'
;GMGAQYGRVSIGVLIVQDIAAVVFLAVSTAKLPSPWAALLVVLLLVGRRLWTRLMQEAGHGELLVLFGLVMALGGAVIFEQVGLKGDLGALFFGVLLAQDRKAGELARALFSLKELMLVGFFLSIGMQVTPTAQTLLLALGLICLLPLKSALFFLLLSRFRLRVRQAAFASLALGNYSEFGLIVTAIAVSKGWLVEDWLVVVAMAVVMSFLIAAPLNMRNAKIFSMLKPSLERLEHRQRLPEDEWLQLDDARVLICGMGRVGSSAREVMAERYGSERILGIEFDEDKVGQHLGAGYRVIQGDSSNPDFWHRFVKPREHVIEQVLLCMPNHESNKRTAEALRAWGYDGLLAAVIRYADEEEPLRRAGVDTVYNMYAEVGGSFARELLLTEEKSLSSRDTEPG
;
A
#
# COMPACT_ATOMS: atom_id res chain seq x y z
N GLY A 1 -5.65 -5.21 1.64
CA GLY A 1 -4.35 -4.87 2.23
C GLY A 1 -3.71 -3.77 1.41
N MET A 2 -2.84 -2.95 1.99
CA MET A 2 -2.27 -1.72 1.41
C MET A 2 -1.63 -1.85 0.01
N GLY A 3 -1.32 -3.07 -0.46
CA GLY A 3 -0.82 -3.36 -1.82
C GLY A 3 -1.90 -3.49 -2.91
N ALA A 4 -3.19 -3.47 -2.56
CA ALA A 4 -4.27 -3.51 -3.54
C ALA A 4 -4.45 -2.13 -4.22
N GLN A 5 -4.79 -2.13 -5.52
CA GLN A 5 -4.92 -0.91 -6.32
C GLN A 5 -5.92 0.09 -5.71
N TYR A 6 -7.05 -0.38 -5.18
CA TYR A 6 -8.00 0.47 -4.44
C TYR A 6 -7.35 1.19 -3.25
N GLY A 7 -6.41 0.56 -2.54
CA GLY A 7 -5.71 1.15 -1.40
C GLY A 7 -4.81 2.32 -1.81
N ARG A 8 -4.03 2.13 -2.88
CA ARG A 8 -3.19 3.20 -3.46
C ARG A 8 -4.03 4.39 -3.91
N VAL A 9 -5.15 4.12 -4.60
CA VAL A 9 -6.07 5.16 -5.07
C VAL A 9 -6.72 5.90 -3.91
N SER A 10 -7.23 5.18 -2.90
CA SER A 10 -7.83 5.80 -1.72
C SER A 10 -6.84 6.69 -0.96
N ILE A 11 -5.61 6.21 -0.75
CA ILE A 11 -4.55 7.02 -0.11
C ILE A 11 -4.25 8.27 -0.95
N GLY A 12 -4.13 8.14 -2.26
CA GLY A 12 -3.90 9.28 -3.16
C GLY A 12 -5.01 10.33 -3.08
N VAL A 13 -6.28 9.91 -3.09
CA VAL A 13 -7.43 10.82 -2.94
C VAL A 13 -7.43 11.51 -1.58
N LEU A 14 -7.15 10.78 -0.50
CA LEU A 14 -7.07 11.36 0.86
C LEU A 14 -5.98 12.42 0.94
N ILE A 15 -4.79 12.15 0.39
CA ILE A 15 -3.69 13.13 0.35
C ILE A 15 -4.10 14.40 -0.40
N VAL A 16 -4.76 14.27 -1.57
CA VAL A 16 -5.22 15.43 -2.35
C VAL A 16 -6.28 16.23 -1.58
N GLN A 17 -7.19 15.56 -0.87
CA GLN A 17 -8.18 16.22 -0.03
C GLN A 17 -7.53 17.01 1.10
N ASP A 18 -6.56 16.41 1.78
CA ASP A 18 -5.85 17.04 2.89
C ASP A 18 -5.04 18.24 2.40
N ILE A 19 -4.34 18.11 1.26
CA ILE A 19 -3.64 19.24 0.62
C ILE A 19 -4.63 20.37 0.26
N ALA A 20 -5.77 20.04 -0.34
CA ALA A 20 -6.79 21.03 -0.69
C ALA A 20 -7.32 21.76 0.56
N ALA A 21 -7.52 21.05 1.67
CA ALA A 21 -7.90 21.63 2.95
C ALA A 21 -6.81 22.59 3.48
N VAL A 22 -5.54 22.18 3.50
CA VAL A 22 -4.43 23.04 3.93
C VAL A 22 -4.30 24.29 3.04
N VAL A 23 -4.45 24.15 1.72
CA VAL A 23 -4.42 25.28 0.78
C VAL A 23 -5.60 26.21 1.02
N PHE A 24 -6.82 25.68 1.18
CA PHE A 24 -8.00 26.47 1.54
C PHE A 24 -7.77 27.25 2.84
N LEU A 25 -7.18 26.60 3.85
CA LEU A 25 -6.83 27.23 5.11
C LEU A 25 -5.83 28.37 4.91
N ALA A 26 -4.82 28.21 4.06
CA ALA A 26 -3.85 29.25 3.77
C ALA A 26 -4.47 30.48 3.09
N VAL A 27 -5.27 30.26 2.04
CA VAL A 27 -5.92 31.33 1.28
C VAL A 27 -6.92 32.10 2.15
N SER A 28 -7.64 31.39 2.98
CA SER A 28 -8.74 31.95 3.76
C SER A 28 -8.29 32.81 4.95
N THR A 29 -6.99 32.83 5.27
CA THR A 29 -6.42 33.72 6.29
C THR A 29 -6.31 35.18 5.88
N ALA A 30 -6.50 35.53 4.60
CA ALA A 30 -6.46 36.89 4.05
C ALA A 30 -5.20 37.74 4.42
N LYS A 31 -4.14 37.12 4.92
CA LYS A 31 -2.84 37.77 5.14
C LYS A 31 -2.08 37.74 3.82
N LEU A 32 -1.72 38.92 3.32
CA LEU A 32 -0.79 39.01 2.19
C LEU A 32 0.57 38.45 2.64
N PRO A 33 1.12 37.45 1.95
CA PRO A 33 2.47 36.96 2.26
C PRO A 33 3.46 38.11 2.16
N SER A 34 4.48 38.12 3.02
CA SER A 34 5.56 39.08 2.87
C SER A 34 6.28 38.89 1.52
N PRO A 35 6.90 39.94 0.95
CA PRO A 35 7.75 39.79 -0.24
C PRO A 35 8.86 38.74 -0.06
N TRP A 36 9.27 38.50 1.19
CA TRP A 36 10.26 37.50 1.57
C TRP A 36 9.75 36.06 1.50
N ALA A 37 8.44 35.83 1.45
CA ALA A 37 7.86 34.49 1.38
C ALA A 37 8.29 33.74 0.12
N ALA A 38 8.31 34.41 -1.04
CA ALA A 38 8.76 33.81 -2.30
C ALA A 38 10.26 33.47 -2.23
N LEU A 39 11.08 34.38 -1.70
CA LEU A 39 12.51 34.16 -1.53
C LEU A 39 12.77 32.98 -0.58
N LEU A 40 12.04 32.88 0.53
CA LEU A 40 12.14 31.77 1.46
C LEU A 40 11.85 30.44 0.77
N VAL A 41 10.75 30.33 0.02
CA VAL A 41 10.39 29.09 -0.68
C VAL A 41 11.49 28.70 -1.66
N VAL A 42 12.02 29.65 -2.44
CA VAL A 42 13.13 29.41 -3.37
C VAL A 42 14.39 28.96 -2.60
N LEU A 43 14.72 29.62 -1.50
CA LEU A 43 15.87 29.27 -0.67
C LEU A 43 15.75 27.84 -0.11
N LEU A 44 14.57 27.45 0.37
CA LEU A 44 14.33 26.10 0.88
C LEU A 44 14.40 25.04 -0.23
N LEU A 45 13.92 25.35 -1.45
CA LEU A 45 14.06 24.47 -2.62
C LEU A 45 15.53 24.29 -3.01
N VAL A 46 16.29 25.38 -3.10
CA VAL A 46 17.73 25.33 -3.40
C VAL A 46 18.50 24.61 -2.28
N GLY A 47 18.09 24.84 -1.04
CA GLY A 47 18.62 24.19 0.16
C GLY A 47 18.20 22.72 0.33
N ARG A 48 17.38 22.16 -0.55
CA ARG A 48 16.89 20.77 -0.46
C ARG A 48 17.99 19.77 -0.15
N ARG A 49 19.15 19.91 -0.82
CA ARG A 49 20.29 18.98 -0.66
C ARG A 49 20.86 18.98 0.76
N LEU A 50 20.79 20.11 1.47
CA LEU A 50 21.18 20.20 2.87
C LEU A 50 20.21 19.39 3.75
N TRP A 51 18.91 19.60 3.57
CA TRP A 51 17.89 18.92 4.37
C TRP A 51 17.89 17.40 4.17
N THR A 52 18.08 16.94 2.92
CA THR A 52 18.21 15.50 2.64
C THR A 52 19.49 14.91 3.22
N ARG A 53 20.60 15.66 3.26
CA ARG A 53 21.84 15.22 3.93
C ARG A 53 21.65 15.08 5.44
N LEU A 54 21.04 16.08 6.08
CA LEU A 54 20.73 16.03 7.51
C LEU A 54 19.81 14.84 7.84
N MET A 55 18.82 14.55 6.99
CA MET A 55 17.97 13.36 7.14
C MET A 55 18.77 12.05 7.03
N GLN A 56 19.76 12.00 6.13
CA GLN A 56 20.63 10.83 5.98
C GLN A 56 21.53 10.65 7.21
N GLU A 57 22.13 11.73 7.70
CA GLU A 57 22.97 11.77 8.92
C GLU A 57 22.19 11.42 10.18
N ALA A 58 20.91 11.80 10.26
CA ALA A 58 20.02 11.42 11.36
C ALA A 58 19.83 9.89 11.50
N GLY A 59 20.26 9.09 10.53
CA GLY A 59 20.26 7.63 10.67
C GLY A 59 18.83 7.07 10.81
N HIS A 60 18.63 6.13 11.71
CA HIS A 60 17.39 5.39 11.84
C HIS A 60 16.80 5.59 13.25
N GLY A 61 15.56 5.16 13.46
CA GLY A 61 14.95 5.15 14.80
C GLY A 61 14.63 6.55 15.34
N GLU A 62 14.95 6.79 16.61
CA GLU A 62 14.49 7.97 17.37
C GLU A 62 15.03 9.30 16.83
N LEU A 63 16.29 9.33 16.38
CA LEU A 63 16.90 10.53 15.82
C LEU A 63 16.21 10.96 14.51
N LEU A 64 15.72 9.99 13.72
CA LEU A 64 14.93 10.25 12.52
C LEU A 64 13.55 10.82 12.85
N VAL A 65 12.92 10.36 13.94
CA VAL A 65 11.66 10.94 14.46
C VAL A 65 11.87 12.39 14.86
N LEU A 66 12.92 12.67 15.64
CA LEU A 66 13.28 14.03 16.06
C LEU A 66 13.54 14.93 14.86
N PHE A 67 14.28 14.46 13.86
CA PHE A 67 14.47 15.19 12.61
C PHE A 67 13.13 15.56 11.98
N GLY A 68 12.22 14.59 11.79
CA GLY A 68 10.91 14.86 11.22
C GLY A 68 10.09 15.89 12.00
N LEU A 69 10.11 15.81 13.33
CA LEU A 69 9.42 16.77 14.20
C LEU A 69 10.02 18.18 14.08
N VAL A 70 11.36 18.29 14.06
CA VAL A 70 12.06 19.57 13.85
C VAL A 70 11.72 20.15 12.48
N MET A 71 11.66 19.34 11.43
CA MET A 71 11.28 19.83 10.10
C MET A 71 9.83 20.31 10.05
N ALA A 72 8.90 19.61 10.70
CA ALA A 72 7.49 19.98 10.74
C ALA A 72 7.25 21.26 11.57
N LEU A 73 7.69 21.26 12.84
CA LEU A 73 7.51 22.40 13.75
C LEU A 73 8.38 23.60 13.37
N GLY A 74 9.64 23.36 13.02
CA GLY A 74 10.55 24.40 12.53
C GLY A 74 10.06 25.00 11.22
N GLY A 75 9.54 24.16 10.31
CA GLY A 75 8.88 24.63 9.10
C GLY A 75 7.69 25.53 9.38
N ALA A 76 6.83 25.15 10.33
CA ALA A 76 5.69 25.96 10.74
C ALA A 76 6.13 27.34 11.26
N VAL A 77 7.11 27.38 12.16
CA VAL A 77 7.64 28.63 12.74
C VAL A 77 8.28 29.53 11.66
N ILE A 78 9.08 28.96 10.74
CA ILE A 78 9.72 29.73 9.67
C ILE A 78 8.67 30.34 8.73
N PHE A 79 7.61 29.61 8.40
CA PHE A 79 6.54 30.10 7.53
C PHE A 79 5.73 31.21 8.19
N GLU A 80 5.44 31.09 9.49
CA GLU A 80 4.75 32.14 10.25
C GLU A 80 5.52 33.47 10.26
N GLN A 81 6.85 33.42 10.34
CA GLN A 81 7.70 34.62 10.32
C GLN A 81 7.60 35.41 9.01
N VAL A 82 7.33 34.74 7.88
CA VAL A 82 7.16 35.40 6.57
C VAL A 82 5.69 35.70 6.24
N GLY A 83 4.79 35.52 7.20
CA GLY A 83 3.36 35.78 7.06
C GLY A 83 2.57 34.65 6.38
N LEU A 84 3.15 33.47 6.22
CA LEU A 84 2.46 32.26 5.76
C LEU A 84 1.91 31.47 6.97
N LYS A 85 0.94 30.59 6.75
CA LYS A 85 0.45 29.69 7.81
C LYS A 85 1.50 28.63 8.15
N GLY A 86 1.60 28.29 9.44
CA GLY A 86 2.48 27.23 9.92
C GLY A 86 2.20 25.87 9.26
N ASP A 87 0.92 25.53 9.04
CA ASP A 87 0.51 24.27 8.39
C ASP A 87 1.12 24.09 7.00
N LEU A 88 1.27 25.20 6.24
CA LEU A 88 1.93 25.18 4.94
C LEU A 88 3.43 24.88 5.06
N GLY A 89 4.09 25.37 6.10
CA GLY A 89 5.50 25.11 6.34
C GLY A 89 5.77 23.64 6.61
N ALA A 90 4.95 23.01 7.47
CA ALA A 90 5.03 21.58 7.73
C ALA A 90 4.76 20.75 6.47
N LEU A 91 3.71 21.09 5.70
CA LEU A 91 3.40 20.44 4.42
C LEU A 91 4.55 20.59 3.42
N PHE A 92 5.12 21.80 3.32
CA PHE A 92 6.19 22.10 2.38
C PHE A 92 7.43 21.25 2.65
N PHE A 93 7.86 21.12 3.90
CA PHE A 93 8.99 20.24 4.25
C PHE A 93 8.68 18.77 4.00
N GLY A 94 7.43 18.33 4.23
CA GLY A 94 6.98 16.99 3.85
C GLY A 94 7.18 16.72 2.34
N VAL A 95 6.70 17.64 1.49
CA VAL A 95 6.85 17.54 0.03
C VAL A 95 8.32 17.65 -0.42
N LEU A 96 9.10 18.54 0.22
CA LEU A 96 10.51 18.74 -0.08
C LEU A 96 11.34 17.47 0.13
N LEU A 97 11.00 16.70 1.17
CA LEU A 97 11.70 15.47 1.56
C LEU A 97 11.12 14.22 0.88
N ALA A 98 9.86 14.24 0.42
CA ALA A 98 9.13 13.08 -0.09
C ALA A 98 9.81 12.32 -1.24
N GLN A 99 10.68 12.97 -2.00
CA GLN A 99 11.38 12.39 -3.15
C GLN A 99 12.68 11.65 -2.78
N ASP A 100 13.14 11.71 -1.53
CA ASP A 100 14.33 10.97 -1.09
C ASP A 100 14.00 9.51 -0.76
N ARG A 101 14.95 8.59 -0.97
CA ARG A 101 14.77 7.16 -0.70
C ARG A 101 14.40 6.87 0.76
N LYS A 102 14.85 7.72 1.69
CA LYS A 102 14.61 7.58 3.13
C LYS A 102 13.28 8.19 3.58
N ALA A 103 12.57 8.90 2.71
CA ALA A 103 11.27 9.50 3.03
C ALA A 103 10.24 8.47 3.51
N GLY A 104 10.25 7.27 2.93
CA GLY A 104 9.36 6.19 3.33
C GLY A 104 9.64 5.65 4.75
N GLU A 105 10.88 5.76 5.23
CA GLU A 105 11.24 5.43 6.60
C GLU A 105 10.83 6.56 7.55
N LEU A 106 11.11 7.82 7.19
CA LEU A 106 10.69 9.00 7.94
C LEU A 106 9.16 9.02 8.14
N ALA A 107 8.40 8.75 7.09
CA ALA A 107 6.94 8.69 7.15
C ALA A 107 6.44 7.60 8.12
N ARG A 108 7.08 6.42 8.12
CA ARG A 108 6.76 5.35 9.07
C ARG A 108 7.11 5.73 10.50
N ALA A 109 8.25 6.39 10.70
CA ALA A 109 8.69 6.86 12.01
C ALA A 109 7.74 7.91 12.59
N LEU A 110 7.26 8.85 11.76
CA LEU A 110 6.29 9.87 12.16
C LEU A 110 4.86 9.35 12.28
N PHE A 111 4.53 8.20 11.69
CA PHE A 111 3.18 7.64 11.71
C PHE A 111 2.67 7.47 13.15
N SER A 112 3.43 6.81 14.02
CA SER A 112 3.03 6.60 15.42
C SER A 112 2.86 7.91 16.19
N LEU A 113 3.71 8.90 15.92
CA LEU A 113 3.61 10.22 16.57
C LEU A 113 2.36 10.98 16.11
N LYS A 114 2.05 10.93 14.81
CA LYS A 114 0.82 11.49 14.25
C LYS A 114 -0.40 10.90 14.93
N GLU A 115 -0.48 9.57 15.03
CA GLU A 115 -1.61 8.88 15.68
C GLU A 115 -1.78 9.30 17.14
N LEU A 116 -0.67 9.44 17.89
CA LEU A 116 -0.72 9.92 19.27
C LEU A 116 -1.24 11.37 19.38
N MET A 117 -0.72 12.27 18.54
CA MET A 117 -1.15 13.67 18.51
C MET A 117 -2.62 13.81 18.11
N LEU A 118 -3.08 12.96 17.17
CA LEU A 118 -4.45 12.92 16.72
C LEU A 118 -5.41 12.49 17.85
N VAL A 119 -5.04 11.47 18.64
CA VAL A 119 -5.80 11.07 19.84
C VAL A 119 -5.91 12.24 20.82
N GLY A 120 -4.79 12.95 21.07
CA GLY A 120 -4.79 14.14 21.92
C GLY A 120 -5.68 15.27 21.39
N PHE A 121 -5.65 15.52 20.07
CA PHE A 121 -6.51 16.50 19.40
C PHE A 121 -8.00 16.17 19.56
N PHE A 122 -8.39 14.91 19.31
CA PHE A 122 -9.76 14.45 19.50
C PHE A 122 -10.22 14.55 20.95
N LEU A 123 -9.37 14.17 21.90
CA LEU A 123 -9.66 14.30 23.32
C LEU A 123 -9.85 15.77 23.71
N SER A 124 -8.99 16.66 23.22
CA SER A 124 -9.07 18.10 23.49
C SER A 124 -10.39 18.71 23.01
N ILE A 125 -10.83 18.38 21.79
CA ILE A 125 -12.14 18.83 21.28
C ILE A 125 -13.29 18.19 22.08
N GLY A 126 -13.20 16.89 22.35
CA GLY A 126 -14.24 16.16 23.08
C GLY A 126 -14.45 16.64 24.52
N MET A 127 -13.40 17.13 25.18
CA MET A 127 -13.51 17.70 26.53
C MET A 127 -14.09 19.11 26.55
N GLN A 128 -13.97 19.85 25.45
CA GLN A 128 -14.43 21.24 25.38
C GLN A 128 -15.93 21.37 25.10
N VAL A 129 -16.61 20.29 24.70
CA VAL A 129 -18.01 20.41 24.29
C VAL A 129 -18.93 19.29 24.77
N THR A 130 -20.12 19.69 25.22
CA THR A 130 -21.19 18.79 25.66
C THR A 130 -22.15 18.52 24.50
N PRO A 131 -22.32 17.27 24.05
CA PRO A 131 -23.26 16.94 22.99
C PRO A 131 -24.71 17.18 23.46
N THR A 132 -25.51 17.84 22.61
CA THR A 132 -26.95 18.03 22.82
C THR A 132 -27.75 17.17 21.84
N ALA A 133 -29.06 17.03 22.08
CA ALA A 133 -29.94 16.33 21.14
C ALA A 133 -29.95 16.99 19.75
N GLN A 134 -29.82 18.32 19.69
CA GLN A 134 -29.77 19.06 18.44
C GLN A 134 -28.47 18.80 17.67
N THR A 135 -27.31 18.82 18.34
CA THR A 135 -26.03 18.53 17.68
C THR A 135 -25.97 17.07 17.19
N LEU A 136 -26.55 16.13 17.95
CA LEU A 136 -26.69 14.74 17.53
C LEU A 136 -27.56 14.60 16.27
N LEU A 137 -28.70 15.30 16.21
CA LEU A 137 -29.59 15.27 15.05
C LEU A 137 -28.89 15.81 13.79
N LEU A 138 -28.17 16.92 13.91
CA LEU A 138 -27.39 17.49 12.81
C LEU A 138 -26.28 16.54 12.35
N ALA A 139 -25.57 15.92 13.30
CA ALA A 139 -24.52 14.96 12.99
C ALA A 139 -25.08 13.72 12.27
N LEU A 140 -26.26 13.23 12.67
CA LEU A 140 -26.95 12.14 11.96
C LEU A 140 -27.36 12.56 10.54
N GLY A 141 -27.77 13.82 10.35
CA GLY A 141 -28.01 14.41 9.04
C GLY A 141 -26.77 14.35 8.13
N LEU A 142 -25.58 14.64 8.67
CA LEU A 142 -24.32 14.47 7.94
C LEU A 142 -24.05 12.99 7.60
N ILE A 143 -24.26 12.07 8.54
CA ILE A 143 -24.09 10.63 8.28
C ILE A 143 -24.97 10.15 7.12
N CYS A 144 -26.20 10.65 6.99
CA CYS A 144 -27.08 10.34 5.86
C CYS A 144 -26.53 10.77 4.49
N LEU A 145 -25.52 11.66 4.44
CA LEU A 145 -24.83 12.05 3.20
C LEU A 145 -23.70 11.09 2.81
N LEU A 146 -23.23 10.21 3.69
CA LEU A 146 -22.14 9.28 3.39
C LEU A 146 -22.45 8.29 2.26
N PRO A 147 -23.67 7.70 2.16
CA PRO A 147 -24.03 6.87 1.02
C PRO A 147 -23.96 7.62 -0.30
N LEU A 148 -24.43 8.88 -0.33
CA LEU A 148 -24.34 9.73 -1.51
C LEU A 148 -22.88 10.02 -1.86
N LYS A 149 -22.05 10.41 -0.87
CA LYS A 149 -20.61 10.61 -1.06
C LYS A 149 -19.94 9.37 -1.64
N SER A 150 -20.24 8.20 -1.09
CA SER A 150 -19.69 6.91 -1.53
C SER A 150 -20.12 6.59 -2.97
N ALA A 151 -21.39 6.84 -3.31
CA ALA A 151 -21.89 6.67 -4.67
C ALA A 151 -21.21 7.63 -5.67
N LEU A 152 -20.96 8.88 -5.28
CA LEU A 152 -20.24 9.85 -6.10
C LEU A 152 -18.80 9.41 -6.35
N PHE A 153 -18.09 8.92 -5.32
CA PHE A 153 -16.75 8.35 -5.50
C PHE A 153 -16.76 7.12 -6.39
N PHE A 154 -17.72 6.22 -6.20
CA PHE A 154 -17.86 5.04 -7.05
C PHE A 154 -18.03 5.44 -8.52
N LEU A 155 -18.94 6.37 -8.80
CA LEU A 155 -19.18 6.87 -10.14
C LEU A 155 -17.93 7.53 -10.72
N LEU A 156 -17.26 8.39 -9.94
CA LEU A 156 -16.04 9.08 -10.33
C LEU A 156 -14.95 8.06 -10.72
N LEU A 157 -14.64 7.12 -9.83
CA LEU A 157 -13.60 6.12 -10.02
C LEU A 157 -13.91 5.17 -11.19
N SER A 158 -15.17 4.76 -11.35
CA SER A 158 -15.58 3.96 -12.51
C SER A 158 -15.39 4.75 -13.81
N ARG A 159 -15.66 6.06 -13.84
CA ARG A 159 -15.41 6.92 -15.01
C ARG A 159 -13.93 7.14 -15.29
N PHE A 160 -13.09 7.10 -14.27
CA PHE A 160 -11.64 7.03 -14.40
C PHE A 160 -11.11 5.64 -14.77
N ARG A 161 -11.98 4.74 -15.24
CA ARG A 161 -11.62 3.43 -15.81
C ARG A 161 -11.07 2.43 -14.79
N LEU A 162 -11.28 2.66 -13.49
CA LEU A 162 -11.02 1.63 -12.49
C LEU A 162 -12.03 0.51 -12.66
N ARG A 163 -11.59 -0.74 -12.46
CA ARG A 163 -12.49 -1.89 -12.44
C ARG A 163 -13.52 -1.72 -11.32
N VAL A 164 -14.77 -2.12 -11.57
CA VAL A 164 -15.89 -1.86 -10.65
C VAL A 164 -15.65 -2.38 -9.23
N ARG A 165 -14.96 -3.51 -9.08
CA ARG A 165 -14.55 -4.02 -7.76
C ARG A 165 -13.60 -3.07 -7.04
N GLN A 166 -12.57 -2.58 -7.73
CA GLN A 166 -11.60 -1.64 -7.18
C GLN A 166 -12.28 -0.29 -6.86
N ALA A 167 -13.12 0.20 -7.77
CA ALA A 167 -13.90 1.42 -7.55
C ALA A 167 -14.84 1.30 -6.33
N ALA A 168 -15.52 0.17 -6.16
CA ALA A 168 -16.42 -0.06 -5.02
C ALA A 168 -15.66 -0.13 -3.68
N PHE A 169 -14.51 -0.82 -3.65
CA PHE A 169 -13.70 -0.90 -2.44
C PHE A 169 -13.08 0.45 -2.08
N ALA A 170 -12.58 1.18 -3.08
CA ALA A 170 -12.06 2.54 -2.88
C ALA A 170 -13.16 3.49 -2.41
N SER A 171 -14.35 3.46 -3.01
CA SER A 171 -15.46 4.33 -2.63
C SER A 171 -15.96 4.09 -1.20
N LEU A 172 -15.99 2.83 -0.75
CA LEU A 172 -16.32 2.49 0.64
C LEU A 172 -15.23 2.97 1.61
N ALA A 173 -13.96 2.82 1.24
CA ALA A 173 -12.85 3.32 2.05
C ALA A 173 -12.86 4.86 2.17
N LEU A 174 -13.27 5.56 1.11
CA LEU A 174 -13.42 7.03 1.05
C LEU A 174 -14.75 7.52 1.65
N GLY A 175 -15.63 6.61 2.06
CA GLY A 175 -16.99 6.87 2.55
C GLY A 175 -17.06 7.44 3.97
N ASN A 176 -15.93 7.84 4.56
CA ASN A 176 -15.85 8.45 5.90
C ASN A 176 -15.60 9.95 5.84
N TYR A 177 -15.93 10.65 6.92
CA TYR A 177 -15.44 12.02 7.09
C TYR A 177 -13.95 12.01 7.48
N SER A 178 -13.21 13.04 7.03
CA SER A 178 -11.78 13.18 7.33
C SER A 178 -11.59 13.98 8.62
N GLU A 179 -10.53 13.65 9.35
CA GLU A 179 -10.02 14.38 10.52
C GLU A 179 -9.65 15.82 10.16
N PHE A 180 -9.17 16.06 8.94
CA PHE A 180 -8.91 17.41 8.45
C PHE A 180 -10.19 18.26 8.35
N GLY A 181 -11.37 17.63 8.20
CA GLY A 181 -12.64 18.33 8.28
C GLY A 181 -12.85 19.01 9.64
N LEU A 182 -12.35 18.42 10.73
CA LEU A 182 -12.39 19.03 12.06
C LEU A 182 -11.46 20.22 12.18
N ILE A 183 -10.24 20.12 11.64
CA ILE A 183 -9.28 21.23 11.63
C ILE A 183 -9.87 22.42 10.85
N VAL A 184 -10.47 22.16 9.68
CA VAL A 184 -11.15 23.20 8.89
C VAL A 184 -12.31 23.83 9.65
N THR A 185 -13.12 23.00 10.33
CA THR A 185 -14.25 23.48 11.14
C THR A 185 -13.79 24.33 12.32
N ALA A 186 -12.74 23.91 13.04
CA ALA A 186 -12.16 24.66 14.15
C ALA A 186 -11.71 26.05 13.72
N ILE A 187 -11.06 26.13 12.56
CA ILE A 187 -10.61 27.41 12.01
C ILE A 187 -11.81 28.25 11.57
N ALA A 188 -12.80 27.67 10.90
CA ALA A 188 -14.02 28.37 10.51
C ALA A 188 -14.76 28.96 11.73
N VAL A 189 -14.82 28.22 12.84
CA VAL A 189 -15.36 28.72 14.12
C VAL A 189 -14.49 29.86 14.67
N SER A 190 -13.16 29.70 14.72
CA SER A 190 -12.25 30.75 15.20
C SER A 190 -12.34 32.05 14.39
N LYS A 191 -12.74 31.97 13.12
CA LYS A 191 -12.96 33.09 12.20
C LYS A 191 -14.39 33.64 12.24
N GLY A 192 -15.29 33.03 13.01
CA GLY A 192 -16.69 33.39 13.09
C GLY A 192 -17.53 33.02 11.86
N TRP A 193 -17.04 32.14 10.98
CA TRP A 193 -17.84 31.65 9.83
C TRP A 193 -18.86 30.59 10.25
N LEU A 194 -18.56 29.86 11.31
CA LEU A 194 -19.43 28.86 11.90
C LEU A 194 -19.59 29.14 13.39
N VAL A 195 -20.76 28.77 13.92
CA VAL A 195 -21.04 28.77 15.37
C VAL A 195 -20.30 27.60 16.02
N GLU A 196 -19.90 27.76 17.29
CA GLU A 196 -19.14 26.76 18.06
C GLU A 196 -19.75 25.36 18.05
N ASP A 197 -21.09 25.24 18.07
CA ASP A 197 -21.81 23.97 17.98
C ASP A 197 -21.42 23.09 16.78
N TRP A 198 -20.97 23.68 15.67
CA TRP A 198 -20.55 22.94 14.49
C TRP A 198 -19.28 22.10 14.72
N LEU A 199 -18.39 22.50 15.63
CA LEU A 199 -17.25 21.68 16.03
C LEU A 199 -17.72 20.33 16.58
N VAL A 200 -18.78 20.35 17.40
CA VAL A 200 -19.39 19.15 18.00
C VAL A 200 -20.04 18.30 16.94
N VAL A 201 -20.84 18.93 16.08
CA VAL A 201 -21.58 18.25 15.02
C VAL A 201 -20.61 17.50 14.10
N VAL A 202 -19.54 18.17 13.66
CA VAL A 202 -18.53 17.54 12.80
C VAL A 202 -17.74 16.48 13.55
N ALA A 203 -17.42 16.69 14.84
CA ALA A 203 -16.66 15.71 15.63
C ALA A 203 -17.45 14.42 15.81
N MET A 204 -18.74 14.54 16.17
CA MET A 204 -19.66 13.42 16.26
C MET A 204 -19.81 12.72 14.90
N ALA A 205 -19.95 13.48 13.81
CA ALA A 205 -20.07 12.90 12.47
C ALA A 205 -18.81 12.13 12.05
N VAL A 206 -17.60 12.63 12.35
CA VAL A 206 -16.34 11.93 12.09
C VAL A 206 -16.30 10.61 12.87
N VAL A 207 -16.52 10.65 14.19
CA VAL A 207 -16.49 9.44 15.04
C VAL A 207 -17.54 8.42 14.61
N MET A 208 -18.78 8.85 14.40
CA MET A 208 -19.86 7.97 13.92
C MET A 208 -19.55 7.37 12.54
N SER A 209 -18.92 8.15 11.64
CA SER A 209 -18.52 7.63 10.33
C SER A 209 -17.51 6.49 10.45
N PHE A 210 -16.50 6.62 11.32
CA PHE A 210 -15.53 5.55 11.56
C PHE A 210 -16.18 4.30 12.18
N LEU A 211 -17.09 4.47 13.13
CA LEU A 211 -17.83 3.36 13.74
C LEU A 211 -18.68 2.60 12.71
N ILE A 212 -19.29 3.31 11.76
CA ILE A 212 -20.10 2.70 10.69
C ILE A 212 -19.21 2.05 9.63
N ALA A 213 -18.11 2.69 9.25
CA ALA A 213 -17.27 2.18 8.17
C ALA A 213 -16.35 1.03 8.56
N ALA A 214 -15.97 0.90 9.83
CA ALA A 214 -15.20 -0.25 10.29
C ALA A 214 -15.84 -1.60 9.90
N PRO A 215 -17.11 -1.91 10.26
CA PRO A 215 -17.76 -3.15 9.84
C PRO A 215 -18.06 -3.21 8.33
N LEU A 216 -18.33 -2.08 7.67
CA LEU A 216 -18.56 -2.06 6.22
C LEU A 216 -17.30 -2.41 5.43
N ASN A 217 -16.15 -1.85 5.81
CA ASN A 217 -14.86 -2.15 5.17
C ASN A 217 -14.43 -3.60 5.44
N MET A 218 -14.67 -4.13 6.64
CA MET A 218 -14.42 -5.55 6.93
C MET A 218 -15.28 -6.50 6.09
N ARG A 219 -16.47 -6.08 5.67
CA ARG A 219 -17.42 -6.88 4.88
C ARG A 219 -17.48 -6.45 3.41
N ASN A 220 -16.51 -5.66 2.94
CA ASN A 220 -16.54 -5.06 1.61
C ASN A 220 -16.76 -6.07 0.46
N ALA A 221 -16.12 -7.24 0.51
CA ALA A 221 -16.24 -8.29 -0.50
C ALA A 221 -17.63 -8.91 -0.53
N LYS A 222 -18.27 -9.07 0.64
CA LYS A 222 -19.64 -9.58 0.76
C LYS A 222 -20.66 -8.54 0.29
N ILE A 223 -20.45 -7.27 0.61
CA ILE A 223 -21.30 -6.17 0.11
C ILE A 223 -21.18 -6.08 -1.41
N PHE A 224 -19.97 -6.19 -1.94
CA PHE A 224 -19.72 -6.18 -3.37
C PHE A 224 -20.41 -7.34 -4.08
N SER A 225 -20.32 -8.57 -3.56
CA SER A 225 -20.95 -9.73 -4.21
C SER A 225 -22.48 -9.61 -4.29
N MET A 226 -23.11 -8.97 -3.31
CA MET A 226 -24.56 -8.68 -3.31
C MET A 226 -24.94 -7.63 -4.36
N LEU A 227 -24.11 -6.60 -4.54
CA LEU A 227 -24.40 -5.46 -5.44
C LEU A 227 -23.83 -5.63 -6.85
N LYS A 228 -23.02 -6.67 -7.07
CA LYS A 228 -22.27 -6.93 -8.30
C LYS A 228 -23.08 -6.74 -9.60
N PRO A 229 -24.30 -7.29 -9.76
CA PRO A 229 -25.03 -7.20 -11.03
C PRO A 229 -25.42 -5.77 -11.41
N SER A 230 -25.66 -4.91 -10.41
CA SER A 230 -26.00 -3.50 -10.61
C SER A 230 -24.76 -2.65 -10.84
N LEU A 231 -23.67 -2.95 -10.13
CA LEU A 231 -22.43 -2.19 -10.22
C LEU A 231 -21.68 -2.45 -11.53
N GLU A 232 -21.67 -3.70 -12.04
CA GLU A 232 -20.99 -4.05 -13.30
C GLU A 232 -21.57 -3.31 -14.53
N ARG A 233 -22.86 -2.93 -14.48
CA ARG A 233 -23.48 -2.10 -15.54
C ARG A 233 -22.90 -0.70 -15.62
N LEU A 234 -22.31 -0.22 -14.53
CA LEU A 234 -21.69 1.10 -14.42
C LEU A 234 -20.19 1.06 -14.73
N GLU A 235 -19.64 -0.10 -15.08
CA GLU A 235 -18.24 -0.25 -15.48
C GLU A 235 -17.97 0.47 -16.82
N HIS A 236 -16.88 1.22 -16.87
CA HIS A 236 -16.41 1.80 -18.12
C HIS A 236 -15.85 0.70 -19.05
N ARG A 237 -16.10 0.81 -20.37
CA ARG A 237 -15.72 -0.22 -21.35
C ARG A 237 -14.21 -0.44 -21.47
N GLN A 238 -13.44 0.64 -21.29
CA GLN A 238 -11.98 0.61 -21.22
C GLN A 238 -11.55 0.65 -19.75
N ARG A 239 -10.52 -0.13 -19.41
CA ARG A 239 -9.92 -0.20 -18.06
C ARG A 239 -8.56 0.48 -18.04
N LEU A 240 -8.04 0.80 -16.86
CA LEU A 240 -6.64 1.16 -16.69
C LEU A 240 -5.75 -0.06 -17.02
N PRO A 241 -4.54 0.11 -17.59
CA PRO A 241 -3.65 -1.02 -17.94
C PRO A 241 -3.37 -1.97 -16.77
N GLU A 242 -3.20 -1.41 -15.58
CA GLU A 242 -2.98 -2.14 -14.32
C GLU A 242 -4.18 -3.00 -13.88
N ASP A 243 -5.37 -2.72 -14.44
CA ASP A 243 -6.66 -3.34 -14.12
C ASP A 243 -7.19 -4.18 -15.30
N GLU A 244 -6.42 -4.32 -16.37
CA GLU A 244 -6.74 -5.16 -17.52
C GLU A 244 -6.71 -6.65 -17.15
N TRP A 245 -7.46 -7.43 -17.94
CA TRP A 245 -7.42 -8.88 -17.86
C TRP A 245 -6.01 -9.34 -18.23
N LEU A 246 -5.45 -10.17 -17.37
CA LEU A 246 -4.18 -10.82 -17.62
C LEU A 246 -4.45 -12.14 -18.33
N GLN A 247 -3.64 -12.43 -19.33
CA GLN A 247 -3.67 -13.70 -20.06
C GLN A 247 -2.54 -14.57 -19.50
N LEU A 248 -2.82 -15.85 -19.23
CA LEU A 248 -1.78 -16.83 -18.92
C LEU A 248 -1.18 -17.42 -20.20
N ASP A 249 -1.79 -17.16 -21.35
CA ASP A 249 -1.47 -17.76 -22.65
C ASP A 249 -1.25 -19.28 -22.56
N ASP A 250 -0.11 -19.76 -23.04
CA ASP A 250 0.35 -21.14 -23.04
C ASP A 250 1.22 -21.50 -21.81
N ALA A 251 1.23 -20.66 -20.77
CA ALA A 251 1.99 -20.94 -19.56
C ALA A 251 1.51 -22.24 -18.91
N ARG A 252 2.46 -23.06 -18.48
CA ARG A 252 2.23 -24.31 -17.73
C ARG A 252 2.75 -24.22 -16.30
N VAL A 253 3.70 -23.33 -16.06
CA VAL A 253 4.33 -23.14 -14.76
C VAL A 253 4.21 -21.68 -14.36
N LEU A 254 3.67 -21.43 -13.16
CA LEU A 254 3.68 -20.10 -12.55
C LEU A 254 4.71 -20.03 -11.44
N ILE A 255 5.45 -18.93 -11.37
CA ILE A 255 6.40 -18.68 -10.29
C ILE A 255 6.02 -17.38 -9.59
N CYS A 256 5.49 -17.48 -8.38
CA CYS A 256 5.09 -16.35 -7.55
C CYS A 256 6.28 -15.87 -6.71
N GLY A 257 6.80 -14.68 -7.03
CA GLY A 257 7.99 -14.08 -6.41
C GLY A 257 9.26 -14.37 -7.21
N MET A 258 9.59 -13.49 -8.16
CA MET A 258 10.79 -13.58 -9.00
C MET A 258 12.02 -12.96 -8.33
N GLY A 259 12.20 -13.26 -7.04
CA GLY A 259 13.44 -12.94 -6.32
C GLY A 259 14.55 -13.93 -6.65
N ARG A 260 15.54 -14.03 -5.76
CA ARG A 260 16.66 -14.98 -5.88
C ARG A 260 16.19 -16.43 -6.08
N VAL A 261 15.23 -16.86 -5.25
CA VAL A 261 14.67 -18.21 -5.28
C VAL A 261 13.86 -18.45 -6.56
N GLY A 262 12.91 -17.56 -6.87
CA GLY A 262 12.06 -17.74 -8.05
C GLY A 262 12.83 -17.68 -9.37
N SER A 263 13.86 -16.83 -9.47
CA SER A 263 14.69 -16.73 -10.67
C SER A 263 15.48 -18.02 -10.92
N SER A 264 16.06 -18.60 -9.86
CA SER A 264 16.75 -19.90 -9.96
C SER A 264 15.77 -21.04 -10.25
N ALA A 265 14.59 -21.05 -9.62
CA ALA A 265 13.55 -22.03 -9.90
C ALA A 265 13.07 -21.94 -11.36
N ARG A 266 12.97 -20.74 -11.93
CA ARG A 266 12.61 -20.52 -13.34
C ARG A 266 13.59 -21.19 -14.29
N GLU A 267 14.89 -21.07 -14.03
CA GLU A 267 15.93 -21.67 -14.87
C GLU A 267 15.79 -23.20 -14.90
N VAL A 268 15.66 -23.84 -13.73
CA VAL A 268 15.48 -25.29 -13.63
C VAL A 268 14.17 -25.75 -14.28
N MET A 269 13.07 -25.02 -14.07
CA MET A 269 11.79 -25.37 -14.69
C MET A 269 11.84 -25.19 -16.22
N ALA A 270 12.65 -24.25 -16.73
CA ALA A 270 12.75 -23.95 -18.16
C ALA A 270 13.41 -25.09 -18.93
N GLU A 271 14.32 -25.83 -18.32
CA GLU A 271 14.96 -27.01 -18.90
C GLU A 271 13.93 -28.09 -19.27
N ARG A 272 12.86 -28.21 -18.49
CA ARG A 272 11.81 -29.22 -18.72
C ARG A 272 10.64 -28.70 -19.55
N TYR A 273 10.18 -27.48 -19.30
CA TYR A 273 8.92 -26.96 -19.85
C TYR A 273 9.11 -26.05 -21.07
N GLY A 274 10.32 -25.57 -21.31
CA GLY A 274 10.61 -24.47 -22.24
C GLY A 274 10.46 -23.11 -21.53
N SER A 275 11.35 -22.16 -21.85
CA SER A 275 11.33 -20.82 -21.26
C SER A 275 10.04 -20.06 -21.58
N GLU A 276 9.44 -20.34 -22.73
CA GLU A 276 8.18 -19.76 -23.16
C GLU A 276 7.03 -20.20 -22.28
N ARG A 277 7.03 -21.38 -21.65
CA ARG A 277 5.88 -21.86 -20.86
C ARG A 277 5.92 -21.49 -19.39
N ILE A 278 6.86 -20.64 -19.00
CA ILE A 278 7.02 -20.20 -17.61
C ILE A 278 6.63 -18.75 -17.50
N LEU A 279 5.76 -18.47 -16.55
CA LEU A 279 5.29 -17.12 -16.28
C LEU A 279 5.60 -16.74 -14.83
N GLY A 280 6.45 -15.74 -14.66
CA GLY A 280 6.77 -15.16 -13.37
C GLY A 280 5.73 -14.12 -12.94
N ILE A 281 5.48 -14.04 -11.64
CA ILE A 281 4.69 -12.97 -11.01
C ILE A 281 5.60 -12.27 -10.01
N GLU A 282 5.75 -10.96 -10.14
CA GLU A 282 6.60 -10.15 -9.26
C GLU A 282 5.91 -8.85 -8.88
N PHE A 283 6.01 -8.47 -7.61
CA PHE A 283 5.38 -7.24 -7.11
C PHE A 283 6.26 -6.01 -7.37
N ASP A 284 7.57 -6.17 -7.27
CA ASP A 284 8.58 -5.12 -7.39
C ASP A 284 8.80 -4.71 -8.85
N GLU A 285 8.47 -3.47 -9.19
CA GLU A 285 8.56 -2.92 -10.56
C GLU A 285 9.99 -2.93 -11.10
N ASP A 286 10.98 -2.63 -10.26
CA ASP A 286 12.39 -2.61 -10.68
C ASP A 286 12.84 -4.02 -11.08
N LYS A 287 12.41 -5.05 -10.33
CA LYS A 287 12.70 -6.45 -10.68
C LYS A 287 11.94 -6.92 -11.91
N VAL A 288 10.69 -6.50 -12.07
CA VAL A 288 9.93 -6.78 -13.30
C VAL A 288 10.70 -6.24 -14.51
N GLY A 289 11.19 -4.99 -14.44
CA GLY A 289 12.01 -4.39 -15.49
C GLY A 289 13.29 -5.19 -15.78
N GLN A 290 13.99 -5.66 -14.75
CA GLN A 290 15.18 -6.51 -14.90
C GLN A 290 14.87 -7.84 -15.60
N HIS A 291 13.79 -8.52 -15.21
CA HIS A 291 13.40 -9.80 -15.79
C HIS A 291 12.90 -9.67 -17.22
N LEU A 292 12.12 -8.62 -17.52
CA LEU A 292 11.73 -8.31 -18.90
C LEU A 292 12.96 -7.98 -19.76
N GLY A 293 13.93 -7.23 -19.22
CA GLY A 293 15.21 -6.96 -19.88
C GLY A 293 16.05 -8.21 -20.13
N ALA A 294 15.91 -9.24 -19.30
CA ALA A 294 16.51 -10.56 -19.50
C ALA A 294 15.70 -11.48 -20.45
N GLY A 295 14.61 -10.99 -21.03
CA GLY A 295 13.75 -11.75 -21.94
C GLY A 295 12.80 -12.73 -21.25
N TYR A 296 12.60 -12.61 -19.94
CA TYR A 296 11.70 -13.49 -19.20
C TYR A 296 10.25 -13.00 -19.30
N ARG A 297 9.31 -13.95 -19.37
CA ARG A 297 7.88 -13.65 -19.25
C ARG A 297 7.54 -13.40 -17.79
N VAL A 298 7.30 -12.14 -17.42
CA VAL A 298 6.94 -11.75 -16.06
C VAL A 298 5.77 -10.76 -16.10
N ILE A 299 4.80 -10.97 -15.21
CA ILE A 299 3.71 -10.04 -14.96
C ILE A 299 3.93 -9.35 -13.61
N GLN A 300 3.72 -8.03 -13.59
CA GLN A 300 3.70 -7.29 -12.34
C GLN A 300 2.41 -7.57 -11.57
N GLY A 301 2.52 -8.03 -10.33
CA GLY A 301 1.37 -8.29 -9.47
C GLY A 301 1.69 -8.84 -8.08
N ASP A 302 0.75 -8.66 -7.16
CA ASP A 302 0.78 -9.27 -5.83
C ASP A 302 -0.03 -10.56 -5.83
N SER A 303 0.65 -11.71 -5.92
CA SER A 303 0.00 -13.02 -5.89
C SER A 303 -0.69 -13.33 -4.57
N SER A 304 -0.32 -12.64 -3.47
CA SER A 304 -0.96 -12.81 -2.17
C SER A 304 -2.31 -12.10 -2.07
N ASN A 305 -2.62 -11.22 -3.04
CA ASN A 305 -3.89 -10.52 -3.12
C ASN A 305 -4.92 -11.34 -3.93
N PRO A 306 -6.04 -11.78 -3.33
CA PRO A 306 -7.09 -12.50 -4.06
C PRO A 306 -7.63 -11.74 -5.29
N ASP A 307 -7.63 -10.41 -5.26
CA ASP A 307 -8.06 -9.56 -6.39
C ASP A 307 -7.19 -9.77 -7.64
N PHE A 308 -5.91 -10.09 -7.48
CA PHE A 308 -4.97 -10.34 -8.58
C PHE A 308 -5.44 -11.54 -9.42
N TRP A 309 -5.81 -12.65 -8.77
CA TRP A 309 -6.27 -13.86 -9.46
C TRP A 309 -7.59 -13.64 -10.22
N HIS A 310 -8.44 -12.73 -9.75
CA HIS A 310 -9.65 -12.34 -10.47
C HIS A 310 -9.41 -11.54 -11.76
N ARG A 311 -8.16 -11.19 -12.08
CA ARG A 311 -7.76 -10.61 -13.38
C ARG A 311 -7.46 -11.69 -14.43
N PHE A 312 -7.41 -12.95 -14.05
CA PHE A 312 -7.27 -14.06 -14.99
C PHE A 312 -8.61 -14.75 -15.22
N VAL A 313 -8.77 -15.29 -16.43
CA VAL A 313 -9.84 -16.25 -16.72
C VAL A 313 -9.60 -17.52 -15.89
N LYS A 314 -10.67 -18.17 -15.42
CA LYS A 314 -10.57 -19.28 -14.47
C LYS A 314 -9.63 -20.39 -14.97
N PRO A 315 -8.91 -21.07 -14.06
CA PRO A 315 -7.90 -22.06 -14.45
C PRO A 315 -8.47 -23.28 -15.16
N ARG A 316 -9.78 -23.56 -15.09
CA ARG A 316 -10.40 -24.65 -15.88
C ARG A 316 -10.29 -24.47 -17.39
N GLU A 317 -9.98 -23.26 -17.86
CA GLU A 317 -9.78 -22.94 -19.27
C GLU A 317 -8.28 -22.97 -19.66
N HIS A 318 -7.35 -23.14 -18.71
CA HIS A 318 -5.91 -23.06 -18.92
C HIS A 318 -5.15 -24.23 -18.27
N VAL A 319 -4.09 -24.72 -18.93
CA VAL A 319 -3.34 -25.91 -18.50
C VAL A 319 -2.17 -25.52 -17.59
N ILE A 320 -2.46 -24.85 -16.47
CA ILE A 320 -1.43 -24.60 -15.45
C ILE A 320 -1.20 -25.90 -14.68
N GLU A 321 -0.02 -26.50 -14.85
CA GLU A 321 0.34 -27.77 -14.22
C GLU A 321 0.90 -27.55 -12.81
N GLN A 322 1.75 -26.52 -12.64
CA GLN A 322 2.47 -26.28 -11.40
C GLN A 322 2.53 -24.79 -11.04
N VAL A 323 2.45 -24.49 -9.75
CA VAL A 323 2.73 -23.15 -9.22
C VAL A 323 3.76 -23.22 -8.10
N LEU A 324 4.83 -22.44 -8.22
CA LEU A 324 5.88 -22.32 -7.23
C LEU A 324 5.71 -21.01 -6.46
N LEU A 325 5.64 -21.10 -5.14
CA LEU A 325 5.51 -19.99 -4.20
C LEU A 325 6.88 -19.68 -3.61
N CYS A 326 7.58 -18.73 -4.22
CA CYS A 326 8.99 -18.41 -3.97
C CYS A 326 9.16 -17.09 -3.19
N MET A 327 8.11 -16.58 -2.55
CA MET A 327 8.19 -15.32 -1.81
C MET A 327 8.94 -15.52 -0.48
N PRO A 328 9.70 -14.50 -0.04
CA PRO A 328 10.47 -14.58 1.21
C PRO A 328 9.61 -14.58 2.48
N ASN A 329 8.35 -14.14 2.38
CA ASN A 329 7.42 -14.01 3.50
C ASN A 329 6.45 -15.21 3.51
N HIS A 330 6.46 -15.97 4.60
CA HIS A 330 5.57 -17.12 4.82
C HIS A 330 4.09 -16.78 4.64
N GLU A 331 3.62 -15.67 5.24
CA GLU A 331 2.23 -15.24 5.14
C GLU A 331 1.84 -14.91 3.69
N SER A 332 2.76 -14.39 2.89
CA SER A 332 2.52 -14.15 1.46
C SER A 332 2.36 -15.45 0.67
N ASN A 333 3.19 -16.46 0.93
CA ASN A 333 3.05 -17.80 0.32
C ASN A 333 1.72 -18.44 0.73
N LYS A 334 1.39 -18.43 2.03
CA LYS A 334 0.13 -18.97 2.55
C LYS A 334 -1.09 -18.31 1.92
N ARG A 335 -1.16 -16.97 1.91
CA ARG A 335 -2.27 -16.23 1.29
C ARG A 335 -2.37 -16.48 -0.21
N THR A 336 -1.24 -16.64 -0.90
CA THR A 336 -1.24 -16.97 -2.33
C THR A 336 -1.81 -18.37 -2.57
N ALA A 337 -1.45 -19.36 -1.75
CA ALA A 337 -2.01 -20.70 -1.83
C ALA A 337 -3.54 -20.70 -1.58
N GLU A 338 -3.99 -20.04 -0.52
CA GLU A 338 -5.42 -19.87 -0.22
C GLU A 338 -6.17 -19.18 -1.36
N ALA A 339 -5.57 -18.12 -1.94
CA ALA A 339 -6.16 -17.39 -3.05
C ALA A 339 -6.24 -18.24 -4.34
N LEU A 340 -5.21 -19.04 -4.63
CA LEU A 340 -5.20 -19.97 -5.77
C LEU A 340 -6.27 -21.06 -5.63
N ARG A 341 -6.38 -21.67 -4.45
CA ARG A 341 -7.44 -22.68 -4.17
C ARG A 341 -8.83 -22.04 -4.25
N ALA A 342 -9.02 -20.85 -3.69
CA ALA A 342 -10.29 -20.12 -3.80
C ALA A 342 -10.62 -19.68 -5.24
N TRP A 343 -9.60 -19.41 -6.06
CA TRP A 343 -9.73 -19.12 -7.48
C TRP A 343 -10.07 -20.38 -8.32
N GLY A 344 -9.94 -21.58 -7.73
CA GLY A 344 -10.30 -22.86 -8.33
C GLY A 344 -9.12 -23.57 -9.00
N TYR A 345 -7.89 -23.24 -8.63
CA TYR A 345 -6.70 -23.97 -9.07
C TYR A 345 -6.56 -25.26 -8.26
N ASP A 346 -6.62 -26.41 -8.95
CA ASP A 346 -6.53 -27.75 -8.36
C ASP A 346 -5.21 -28.47 -8.68
N GLY A 347 -4.26 -27.79 -9.34
CA GLY A 347 -2.94 -28.36 -9.69
C GLY A 347 -1.94 -28.36 -8.53
N LEU A 348 -0.67 -28.68 -8.86
CA LEU A 348 0.40 -28.85 -7.87
C LEU A 348 0.94 -27.51 -7.37
N LEU A 349 0.91 -27.31 -6.06
CA LEU A 349 1.51 -26.17 -5.36
C LEU A 349 2.79 -26.60 -4.64
N ALA A 350 3.88 -25.89 -4.92
CA ALA A 350 5.13 -25.99 -4.17
C ALA A 350 5.42 -24.66 -3.48
N ALA A 351 5.91 -24.67 -2.24
CA ALA A 351 6.27 -23.46 -1.51
C ALA A 351 7.61 -23.59 -0.78
N VAL A 352 8.33 -22.48 -0.68
CA VAL A 352 9.55 -22.40 0.14
C VAL A 352 9.24 -21.94 1.55
N ILE A 353 9.95 -22.51 2.52
CA ILE A 353 9.94 -22.13 3.94
C ILE A 353 11.36 -21.86 4.44
N ARG A 354 11.44 -21.11 5.53
CA ARG A 354 12.68 -20.84 6.28
C ARG A 354 12.74 -21.65 7.56
N TYR A 355 11.59 -21.85 8.20
CA TYR A 355 11.47 -22.48 9.51
C TYR A 355 10.49 -23.65 9.44
N ALA A 356 10.73 -24.69 10.23
CA ALA A 356 9.95 -25.93 10.15
C ALA A 356 8.47 -25.76 10.55
N ASP A 357 8.18 -24.81 11.44
CA ASP A 357 6.83 -24.45 11.88
C ASP A 357 5.98 -23.79 10.79
N GLU A 358 6.60 -23.32 9.70
CA GLU A 358 5.91 -22.77 8.52
C GLU A 358 5.29 -23.85 7.62
N GLU A 359 5.69 -25.12 7.74
CA GLU A 359 5.21 -26.18 6.85
C GLU A 359 3.73 -26.50 7.05
N GLU A 360 3.31 -26.70 8.30
CA GLU A 360 1.95 -27.13 8.64
C GLU A 360 0.87 -26.12 8.18
N PRO A 361 1.04 -24.80 8.40
CA PRO A 361 0.11 -23.81 7.85
C PRO A 361 0.02 -23.82 6.32
N LEU A 362 1.12 -24.06 5.60
CA LEU A 362 1.12 -24.13 4.13
C LEU A 362 0.41 -25.39 3.63
N ARG A 363 0.63 -26.54 4.27
CA ARG A 363 -0.11 -27.77 3.95
C ARG A 363 -1.60 -27.60 4.17
N ARG A 364 -2.01 -26.95 5.27
CA ARG A 364 -3.42 -26.60 5.51
C ARG A 364 -4.01 -25.65 4.48
N ALA A 365 -3.19 -24.76 3.90
CA ALA A 365 -3.58 -23.90 2.79
C ALA A 365 -3.63 -24.62 1.42
N GLY A 366 -3.33 -25.92 1.38
CA GLY A 366 -3.38 -26.75 0.19
C GLY A 366 -2.08 -26.80 -0.62
N VAL A 367 -0.93 -26.48 -0.01
CA VAL A 367 0.39 -26.68 -0.64
C VAL A 367 0.79 -28.16 -0.58
N ASP A 368 1.17 -28.72 -1.74
CA ASP A 368 1.49 -30.14 -1.89
C ASP A 368 2.94 -30.44 -1.48
N THR A 369 3.87 -29.59 -1.93
CA THR A 369 5.32 -29.75 -1.68
C THR A 369 5.86 -28.54 -0.92
N VAL A 370 6.57 -28.78 0.18
CA VAL A 370 7.20 -27.72 0.97
C VAL A 370 8.71 -27.94 0.99
N TYR A 371 9.47 -26.86 0.75
CA TYR A 371 10.92 -26.90 0.61
C TYR A 371 11.59 -25.99 1.63
N ASN A 372 12.37 -26.56 2.56
CA ASN A 372 13.10 -25.78 3.55
C ASN A 372 14.42 -25.27 2.99
N MET A 373 14.48 -23.97 2.73
CA MET A 373 15.64 -23.35 2.09
C MET A 373 16.92 -23.51 2.90
N TYR A 374 16.88 -23.31 4.22
CA TYR A 374 18.10 -23.34 5.03
C TYR A 374 18.64 -24.76 5.22
N ALA A 375 17.75 -25.72 5.44
CA ALA A 375 18.13 -27.13 5.52
C ALA A 375 18.80 -27.60 4.22
N GLU A 376 18.25 -27.21 3.07
CA GLU A 376 18.75 -27.65 1.77
C GLU A 376 19.98 -26.90 1.30
N VAL A 377 20.11 -25.61 1.61
CA VAL A 377 21.36 -24.88 1.38
C VAL A 377 22.48 -25.50 2.22
N GLY A 378 22.22 -25.80 3.49
CA GLY A 378 23.18 -26.48 4.36
C GLY A 378 23.57 -27.87 3.84
N GLY A 379 22.59 -28.68 3.47
CA GLY A 379 22.83 -30.01 2.90
C GLY A 379 23.57 -29.98 1.56
N SER A 380 23.17 -29.09 0.65
CA SER A 380 23.80 -28.94 -0.66
C SER A 380 25.23 -28.43 -0.56
N PHE A 381 25.48 -27.48 0.36
CA PHE A 381 26.83 -27.00 0.66
C PHE A 381 27.75 -28.13 1.14
N ALA A 382 27.26 -28.98 2.06
CA ALA A 382 28.03 -30.13 2.53
C ALA A 382 28.28 -31.16 1.41
N ARG A 383 27.27 -31.45 0.58
CA ARG A 383 27.41 -32.36 -0.57
C ARG A 383 28.44 -31.87 -1.58
N GLU A 384 28.46 -30.57 -1.88
CA GLU A 384 29.43 -29.99 -2.83
C GLU A 384 30.87 -30.10 -2.32
N LEU A 385 31.07 -29.93 -1.01
CA LEU A 385 32.39 -30.13 -0.39
C LEU A 385 32.85 -31.59 -0.49
N LEU A 386 31.96 -32.56 -0.20
CA LEU A 386 32.28 -33.98 -0.30
C LEU A 386 32.60 -34.41 -1.74
N LEU A 387 31.86 -33.91 -2.73
CA LEU A 387 32.15 -34.15 -4.15
C LEU A 387 33.50 -33.56 -4.57
N THR A 388 33.89 -32.43 -4.00
CA THR A 388 35.20 -31.81 -4.24
C THR A 388 36.32 -32.63 -3.60
N GLU A 389 36.10 -33.16 -2.40
CA GLU A 389 37.04 -34.05 -1.71
C GLU A 389 37.28 -35.33 -2.52
N GLU A 390 36.22 -36.01 -3.00
CA GLU A 390 36.32 -37.21 -3.84
C GLU A 390 37.10 -36.95 -5.13
N LYS A 391 36.83 -35.84 -5.83
CA LYS A 391 37.58 -35.44 -7.02
C LYS A 391 39.07 -35.19 -6.72
N SER A 392 39.36 -34.57 -5.57
CA SER A 392 40.75 -34.29 -5.15
C SER A 392 41.53 -35.57 -4.85
N LEU A 393 40.91 -36.56 -4.19
CA LEU A 393 41.51 -37.85 -3.90
C LEU A 393 41.75 -38.65 -5.17
N SER A 394 40.78 -38.71 -6.08
CA SER A 394 40.93 -39.36 -7.39
C SER A 394 42.05 -38.75 -8.24
N SER A 395 42.32 -37.45 -8.11
CA SER A 395 43.42 -36.79 -8.84
C SER A 395 44.81 -37.06 -8.25
N ARG A 396 44.90 -37.41 -6.96
CA ARG A 396 46.19 -37.76 -6.31
C ARG A 396 46.63 -39.18 -6.61
N ASP A 397 45.69 -40.11 -6.81
CA ASP A 397 46.00 -41.51 -7.13
C ASP A 397 46.38 -41.74 -8.61
N THR A 398 46.35 -40.69 -9.44
CA THR A 398 46.66 -40.77 -10.89
C THR A 398 47.98 -40.11 -11.30
N GLU A 399 48.78 -39.60 -10.36
CA GLU A 399 50.17 -39.20 -10.65
C GLU A 399 51.10 -40.42 -10.52
N PRO A 400 51.68 -40.94 -11.63
CA PRO A 400 52.71 -41.97 -11.55
C PRO A 400 54.03 -41.34 -11.07
N GLY A 401 54.55 -41.84 -9.95
CA GLY A 401 55.88 -41.52 -9.44
C GLY A 401 57.02 -42.09 -10.27
#